data_AF-A0A562U6W8-F1
#
_entry.id   AF-A0A562U6W8-F1
#
_cell.length_a   1.000
_cell.length_b   1.000
_cell.length_c   1.000
_cell.angle_alpha   90.00
_cell.angle_beta   90.00
_cell.angle_gamma   90.00
#
_symmetry.space_group_name_H-M   'P 1'
#
loop_
_entity.id
_entity.type
_entity.pdbx_description
1 polymer ?
#
loop_
_entity_poly.entity_id
_entity_poly.type
_entity_poly.pdbx_seq_one_letter_code
_entity_poly.pdbx_strand_id
1 'polypeptide(L)'
;MVQHKTPLLILCSFLIGFASCKKSNVNPHSGPGKDLVLSAIEQQKVTYDNAFTLKLFKNLDSANTTNYNLFVSPLSVSFALGMTSNGANGTTLMHLKKCLILII
;
A
#
# COMPACT_ATOMS: atom_id res chain seq x y z
N MET A 1 -24.79 14.46 30.62
CA MET A 1 -24.78 13.01 30.38
C MET A 1 -23.41 12.56 29.84
N VAL A 2 -22.35 12.50 30.68
CA VAL A 2 -20.96 12.19 30.26
C VAL A 2 -20.25 11.30 31.31
N GLN A 3 -20.94 10.28 31.83
CA GLN A 3 -20.39 9.42 32.90
C GLN A 3 -20.29 7.93 32.50
N HIS A 4 -21.00 7.48 31.45
CA HIS A 4 -20.99 6.06 31.02
C HIS A 4 -19.99 5.70 29.92
N LYS A 5 -19.36 6.67 29.23
CA LYS A 5 -18.40 6.41 28.13
C LYS A 5 -16.95 6.29 28.59
N THR A 6 -16.61 6.89 29.73
CA THR A 6 -15.27 6.87 30.34
C THR A 6 -14.84 5.46 30.83
N PRO A 7 -15.68 4.62 31.48
CA PRO A 7 -15.25 3.28 31.88
C PRO A 7 -15.04 2.35 30.68
N LEU A 8 -15.83 2.50 29.61
CA LEU A 8 -15.69 1.71 28.38
C LEU A 8 -14.37 2.04 27.65
N LEU A 9 -13.98 3.31 27.63
CA LEU A 9 -12.76 3.77 26.98
C LEU A 9 -11.49 3.31 27.73
N ILE A 10 -11.55 3.25 29.07
CA ILE A 10 -10.48 2.70 29.92
C ILE A 10 -10.35 1.18 29.72
N LEU A 11 -11.47 0.46 29.61
CA LEU A 11 -11.50 -0.98 29.35
C LEU A 11 -10.89 -1.34 27.99
N CYS A 12 -11.19 -0.57 26.94
CA CYS A 12 -10.58 -0.74 25.61
C CYS A 12 -9.08 -0.45 25.63
N SER A 13 -8.62 0.54 26.40
CA SER A 13 -7.18 0.85 26.51
C SER A 13 -6.41 -0.24 27.27
N PHE A 14 -7.03 -0.92 28.23
CA PHE A 14 -6.42 -2.03 28.96
C PHE A 14 -6.26 -3.29 28.09
N LEU A 15 -7.21 -3.54 27.18
CA LEU A 15 -7.17 -4.68 26.26
C LEU A 15 -6.04 -4.61 25.22
N ILE A 16 -5.55 -3.40 24.90
CA ILE A 16 -4.47 -3.20 23.91
C ILE A 16 -3.08 -3.41 24.54
N GLY A 17 -2.96 -3.30 25.88
CA GLY A 17 -1.67 -3.38 26.60
C GLY A 17 -1.01 -4.76 26.62
N PHE A 18 -1.75 -5.84 26.33
CA PHE A 18 -1.22 -7.21 26.37
C PHE A 18 -0.86 -7.80 25.01
N ALA A 19 -1.01 -7.03 23.92
CA ALA A 19 -0.57 -7.43 22.59
C ALA A 19 0.95 -7.28 22.43
N SER A 20 1.72 -8.07 23.19
CA SER A 20 3.18 -8.13 23.05
C SER A 20 3.54 -9.09 21.92
N CYS A 21 4.24 -8.59 20.89
CA CYS A 21 4.82 -9.41 19.85
C CYS A 21 5.99 -10.22 20.41
N LYS A 22 5.88 -11.57 20.44
CA LYS A 22 7.04 -12.43 20.67
C LYS A 22 8.03 -12.24 19.52
N LYS A 23 9.22 -11.71 19.82
CA LYS A 23 10.34 -11.69 18.88
C LYS A 23 10.85 -13.12 18.72
N SER A 24 10.46 -13.80 17.65
CA SER A 24 11.06 -15.08 17.30
C SER A 24 12.52 -14.86 16.93
N ASN A 25 13.42 -15.64 17.55
CA ASN A 25 14.83 -15.68 17.20
C ASN A 25 14.97 -16.43 15.86
N VAL A 26 14.66 -15.74 14.76
CA VAL A 26 14.95 -16.23 13.42
C VAL A 26 16.44 -15.96 13.16
N ASN A 27 17.26 -17.00 13.23
CA ASN A 27 18.63 -16.89 12.77
C ASN A 27 18.60 -16.54 11.28
N PRO A 28 19.28 -15.47 10.83
CA PRO A 28 19.36 -15.14 9.42
C PRO A 28 19.89 -16.35 8.66
N HIS A 29 19.17 -16.77 7.63
CA HIS A 29 19.62 -17.87 6.77
C HIS A 29 20.94 -17.45 6.11
N SER A 30 22.04 -18.11 6.48
CA SER A 30 23.39 -17.84 6.00
C SER A 30 23.72 -18.53 4.67
N GLY A 31 22.74 -19.16 4.03
CA GLY A 31 22.86 -19.70 2.67
C GLY A 31 22.67 -18.64 1.58
N PRO A 32 23.07 -18.92 0.34
CA PRO A 32 22.76 -18.05 -0.80
C PRO A 32 21.25 -17.85 -0.90
N GLY A 33 20.83 -16.60 -1.08
CA GLY A 33 19.41 -16.25 -1.23
C GLY A 33 18.77 -17.02 -2.38
N LYS A 34 17.51 -17.41 -2.23
CA LYS A 34 16.76 -18.08 -3.31
C LYS A 34 16.41 -17.06 -4.39
N ASP A 35 16.63 -17.42 -5.65
CA ASP A 35 16.21 -16.60 -6.79
C ASP A 35 14.69 -16.43 -6.82
N LEU A 36 14.26 -15.18 -7.01
CA LEU A 36 12.85 -14.83 -7.17
C LEU A 36 12.43 -15.03 -8.64
N VAL A 37 11.99 -16.23 -8.98
CA VAL A 37 11.42 -16.53 -10.29
C VAL A 37 9.98 -16.01 -10.34
N LEU A 38 9.76 -14.93 -11.10
CA LEU A 38 8.44 -14.33 -11.28
C LEU A 38 7.59 -15.18 -12.22
N SER A 39 6.36 -15.48 -11.82
CA SER A 39 5.32 -16.00 -12.70
C SER A 39 4.97 -14.99 -13.80
N ALA A 40 4.31 -15.45 -14.86
CA ALA A 40 3.88 -14.58 -15.96
C ALA A 40 2.98 -13.40 -15.47
N ILE A 41 2.12 -13.65 -14.49
CA ILE A 41 1.25 -12.62 -13.90
C ILE A 41 2.06 -11.58 -13.13
N GLU A 42 3.07 -12.01 -12.37
CA GLU A 42 3.93 -11.09 -11.61
C GLU A 42 4.78 -10.23 -12.56
N GLN A 43 5.31 -10.79 -13.64
CA GLN A 43 6.03 -10.03 -14.67
C GLN A 43 5.12 -8.97 -15.33
N GLN A 44 3.87 -9.34 -15.62
CA GLN A 44 2.88 -8.41 -16.16
C GLN A 44 2.59 -7.28 -15.15
N LYS A 45 2.46 -7.62 -13.86
CA LYS A 45 2.25 -6.64 -12.79
C LYS A 45 3.41 -5.64 -12.70
N VAL A 46 4.66 -6.11 -12.78
CA VAL A 46 5.84 -5.22 -12.82
C VAL A 46 5.76 -4.23 -13.97
N THR A 47 5.32 -4.68 -15.16
CA THR A 47 5.17 -3.81 -16.33
C THR A 47 4.13 -2.70 -16.08
N TYR A 48 2.96 -3.05 -15.53
CA TYR A 48 1.92 -2.07 -15.21
C TYR A 48 2.32 -1.12 -14.08
N ASP A 49 2.91 -1.64 -13.01
CA ASP A 49 3.38 -0.83 -11.87
C ASP A 49 4.44 0.19 -12.32
N ASN A 50 5.35 -0.19 -13.22
CA ASN A 50 6.34 0.71 -13.79
C ASN A 50 5.70 1.81 -14.65
N ALA A 51 4.75 1.44 -15.51
CA ALA A 51 4.03 2.41 -16.34
C ALA A 51 3.25 3.42 -15.48
N PHE A 52 2.56 2.93 -14.44
CA PHE A 52 1.86 3.76 -13.46
C PHE A 52 2.84 4.69 -12.73
N THR A 53 3.96 4.15 -12.24
CA THR A 53 4.99 4.89 -11.50
C THR A 53 5.54 6.05 -12.31
N LEU A 54 5.92 5.81 -13.57
CA LEU A 54 6.46 6.85 -14.44
C LEU A 54 5.42 7.95 -14.72
N LYS A 55 4.16 7.57 -14.90
CA LYS A 55 3.06 8.53 -15.11
C LYS A 55 2.78 9.35 -13.85
N LEU A 56 2.78 8.71 -12.67
CA LEU A 56 2.58 9.38 -11.38
C LEU A 56 3.68 10.40 -11.14
N PHE A 57 4.95 10.02 -11.29
CA PHE A 57 6.07 10.93 -11.10
C PHE A 57 6.04 12.13 -12.03
N LYS A 58 5.72 11.94 -13.32
CA LYS A 58 5.55 13.05 -14.27
C LYS A 58 4.49 14.05 -13.82
N ASN A 59 3.35 13.56 -13.32
CA ASN A 59 2.28 14.41 -12.83
C ASN A 59 2.66 15.15 -11.55
N LEU A 60 3.33 14.47 -10.62
CA LEU A 60 3.81 15.07 -9.36
C LEU A 60 4.89 16.12 -9.60
N ASP A 61 5.83 15.84 -10.50
CA ASP A 61 6.89 16.79 -10.88
C ASP A 61 6.32 18.02 -11.59
N SER A 62 5.37 17.83 -12.52
CA SER A 62 4.66 18.94 -13.15
C SER A 62 3.87 19.81 -12.15
N ALA A 63 3.40 19.22 -11.05
CA ALA A 63 2.73 19.93 -9.96
C ALA A 63 3.73 20.53 -8.93
N ASN A 64 5.00 20.13 -8.97
CA ASN A 64 6.04 20.57 -8.05
C ASN A 64 6.65 21.91 -8.51
N THR A 65 5.89 22.99 -8.37
CA THR A 65 6.26 24.34 -8.87
C THR A 65 7.38 25.02 -8.09
N THR A 66 7.78 24.47 -6.95
CA THR A 66 8.67 25.11 -5.98
C THR A 66 10.09 24.56 -5.99
N ASN A 67 10.42 23.68 -6.95
CA ASN A 67 11.75 23.04 -7.09
C ASN A 67 12.25 22.34 -5.82
N TYR A 68 11.36 21.89 -4.94
CA TYR A 68 11.74 21.07 -3.79
C TYR A 68 11.97 19.62 -4.19
N ASN A 69 12.69 18.88 -3.35
CA ASN A 69 12.90 17.45 -3.54
C ASN A 69 11.55 16.69 -3.55
N LEU A 70 11.33 15.89 -4.59
CA LEU A 70 10.14 15.04 -4.71
C LEU A 70 10.50 13.61 -4.28
N PHE A 71 9.91 13.16 -3.17
CA PHE A 71 10.05 11.79 -2.67
C PHE A 71 8.67 11.17 -2.43
N VAL A 72 8.37 10.07 -3.10
CA VAL A 72 7.09 9.36 -3.01
C VAL A 72 7.32 7.86 -3.21
N SER A 73 6.45 7.03 -2.61
CA SER A 73 6.39 5.59 -2.87
C SER A 73 5.22 5.27 -3.81
N PRO A 74 5.46 5.07 -5.11
CA PRO A 74 4.41 4.72 -6.07
C PRO A 74 3.74 3.40 -5.74
N LEU A 75 4.49 2.44 -5.21
CA LEU A 75 3.97 1.14 -4.79
C LEU A 75 2.94 1.28 -3.67
N SER A 76 3.16 2.20 -2.72
CA SER A 76 2.18 2.47 -1.66
C SER A 76 0.88 3.04 -2.23
N VAL A 77 0.99 3.95 -3.21
CA VAL A 77 -0.18 4.53 -3.89
C VAL A 77 -0.94 3.47 -4.69
N SER A 78 -0.23 2.59 -5.41
CA SER A 78 -0.89 1.52 -6.19
C SER A 78 -1.61 0.52 -5.28
N PHE A 79 -1.05 0.18 -4.11
CA PHE A 79 -1.74 -0.65 -3.12
C PHE A 79 -3.00 0.02 -2.57
N ALA A 80 -2.94 1.30 -2.20
CA ALA A 80 -4.10 2.03 -1.70
C ALA A 80 -5.23 2.04 -2.74
N LEU A 81 -4.92 2.39 -3.99
CA LEU A 81 -5.88 2.38 -5.09
C LEU A 81 -6.41 0.99 -5.42
N GLY A 82 -5.55 -0.04 -5.34
CA GLY A 82 -5.95 -1.44 -5.50
C GLY A 82 -7.00 -1.86 -4.46
N MET A 83 -6.76 -1.54 -3.19
CA MET A 83 -7.74 -1.78 -2.12
C MET A 83 -9.03 -0.99 -2.32
N THR A 84 -8.94 0.28 -2.74
CA THR A 84 -10.14 1.07 -3.08
C THR A 84 -10.91 0.44 -4.25
N SER A 85 -10.20 -0.08 -5.26
CA SER A 85 -10.84 -0.74 -6.40
C SER A 85 -11.63 -1.98 -5.99
N ASN A 86 -11.18 -2.72 -4.98
CA ASN A 86 -11.92 -3.88 -4.46
C ASN A 86 -13.28 -3.52 -3.87
N GLY A 87 -13.45 -2.28 -3.38
CA GLY A 87 -14.72 -1.77 -2.85
C GLY A 87 -15.53 -0.93 -3.84
N ALA A 88 -15.02 -0.68 -5.05
CA ALA A 88 -15.66 0.19 -6.04
C ALA A 88 -16.49 -0.62 -7.05
N ASN A 89 -17.47 0.03 -7.69
CA ASN A 89 -18.28 -0.57 -8.75
C ASN A 89 -18.51 0.40 -9.93
N GLY A 90 -18.96 -0.12 -11.07
CA GLY A 90 -19.35 0.67 -12.24
C GLY A 90 -18.24 1.57 -12.79
N THR A 91 -18.59 2.83 -13.04
CA THR A 91 -17.66 3.84 -13.60
C THR A 91 -16.48 4.14 -12.68
N THR A 92 -16.69 4.10 -11.35
CA THR A 92 -15.61 4.29 -10.37
C THR A 92 -14.56 3.19 -10.47
N LEU A 93 -14.99 1.93 -10.56
CA LEU A 93 -14.08 0.80 -10.73
C LEU A 93 -13.29 0.90 -12.03
N MET A 94 -13.97 1.26 -13.12
CA MET A 94 -13.36 1.45 -14.44
C MET A 94 -12.26 2.53 -14.38
N HIS A 95 -12.53 3.68 -13.76
CA HIS A 95 -11.55 4.75 -13.61
C HIS A 95 -10.35 4.35 -12.75
N LEU A 96 -10.56 3.62 -11.65
CA LEU A 96 -9.48 3.15 -10.78
C LEU A 96 -8.57 2.16 -11.51
N LYS A 97 -9.14 1.19 -12.24
CA LYS A 97 -8.36 0.21 -12.99
C LYS A 97 -7.60 0.85 -14.16
N LYS A 98 -8.22 1.81 -14.86
CA LYS A 98 -7.55 2.64 -15.88
C LYS A 98 -6.41 3.48 -15.30
N CYS A 99 -6.58 4.01 -14.10
CA CYS A 99 -5.54 4.77 -13.38
C CYS A 99 -4.32 3.89 -13.10
N LEU A 100 -4.55 2.67 -12.62
CA LEU A 100 -3.51 1.66 -12.38
C LEU A 100 -2.93 1.05 -13.67
N ILE A 101 -3.38 1.49 -14.85
CA ILE A 101 -2.97 0.97 -16.17
C ILE A 101 -3.21 -0.54 -16.27
N LEU A 102 -4.21 -1.05 -15.56
CA LEU A 102 -4.61 -2.45 -15.67
C LEU A 102 -5.46 -2.62 -16.93
N ILE A 103 -5.06 -3.54 -17.82
CA ILE A 103 -5.91 -3.99 -18.93
C ILE A 103 -6.95 -4.95 -18.35
N ILE A 104 -8.22 -4.65 -18.58
CA ILE A 104 -9.37 -5.55 -18.42
C ILE A 104 -10.09 -5.56 -19.76
#